data_AF-A0AB37T085-F1
#
_entry.id   AF-A0AB37T085-F1
#
_cell.length_a   1.000
_cell.length_b   1.000
_cell.length_c   1.000
_cell.angle_alpha   90.00
_cell.angle_beta   90.00
_cell.angle_gamma   90.00
#
_symmetry.space_group_name_H-M   'P 1'
#
loop_
_entity.id
_entity.type
_entity.pdbx_description
1 polymer ?
#
loop_
_entity_poly.entity_id
_entity_poly.type
_entity_poly.pdbx_seq_one_letter_code
_entity_poly.pdbx_strand_id
1 'polypeptide(L)'
;MKLRHAFTTFAVTAGLIGPFAPAAAADEPIASVEFAAEQGAFPVDGKSGHWVDSPEHEVMIREVGDVLRVDADADNGFYHFRLDFSAPSGALQVGSYDHAAGAHILAISAGLGCSDDYSTFTVSRIERGAAGLTALDATFEQRCADPTAPALRGEVHYRR
;
A
#
# COMPACT_ATOMS: atom_id res chain seq x y z
N MET A 1 -20.79 81.48 14.44
CA MET A 1 -21.47 80.47 15.28
C MET A 1 -20.41 79.66 16.02
N LYS A 2 -20.64 79.36 17.30
CA LYS A 2 -19.64 78.98 18.34
C LYS A 2 -19.07 77.55 18.25
N LEU A 3 -17.84 77.42 18.74
CA LEU A 3 -17.06 76.22 19.15
C LEU A 3 -17.82 75.19 20.01
N ARG A 4 -17.35 73.91 19.98
CA ARG A 4 -17.22 72.93 21.10
C ARG A 4 -16.73 71.56 20.55
N HIS A 5 -15.48 71.10 20.76
CA HIS A 5 -14.86 70.40 21.91
C HIS A 5 -15.17 68.88 22.05
N ALA A 6 -14.10 68.09 21.83
CA ALA A 6 -13.62 66.86 22.51
C ALA A 6 -14.46 65.56 22.59
N PHE A 7 -13.86 64.41 22.26
CA PHE A 7 -13.17 63.52 23.22
C PHE A 7 -12.48 62.33 22.52
N THR A 8 -11.32 61.97 23.04
CA THR A 8 -10.44 60.86 22.66
C THR A 8 -10.98 59.53 23.22
N THR A 9 -10.90 58.45 22.44
CA THR A 9 -10.79 57.08 23.00
C THR A 9 -9.94 56.21 22.07
N PHE A 10 -8.74 55.87 22.53
CA PHE A 10 -7.94 54.76 22.03
C PHE A 10 -8.64 53.47 22.44
N ALA A 11 -9.02 52.62 21.47
CA ALA A 11 -9.36 51.23 21.75
C ALA A 11 -8.26 50.36 21.14
N VAL A 12 -7.44 49.80 22.02
CA VAL A 12 -6.51 48.71 21.72
C VAL A 12 -7.35 47.46 21.46
N THR A 13 -7.35 46.93 20.24
CA THR A 13 -7.82 45.56 19.99
C THR A 13 -6.62 44.67 19.70
N ALA A 14 -6.40 43.78 20.67
CA ALA A 14 -5.41 42.73 20.73
C ALA A 14 -5.43 41.84 19.47
N GLY A 15 -4.23 41.44 19.04
CA GLY A 15 -4.05 40.47 17.97
C GLY A 15 -4.66 39.12 18.32
N LEU A 16 -5.49 38.61 17.42
CA LEU A 16 -5.92 37.21 17.40
C LEU A 16 -4.75 36.35 16.94
N ILE A 17 -3.92 35.91 17.89
CA ILE A 17 -3.03 34.76 17.69
C ILE A 17 -3.91 33.53 17.93
N GLY A 18 -4.52 33.01 16.86
CA GLY A 18 -5.20 31.72 16.92
C GLY A 18 -4.18 30.62 17.18
N PRO A 19 -4.46 29.64 18.05
CA PRO A 19 -3.57 28.51 18.24
C PRO A 19 -3.49 27.70 16.94
N PHE A 20 -2.30 27.60 16.35
CA PHE A 20 -1.98 26.51 15.44
C PHE A 20 -2.08 25.23 16.26
N ALA A 21 -3.21 24.54 16.16
CA ALA A 21 -3.29 23.16 16.63
C ALA A 21 -2.26 22.36 15.82
N PRO A 22 -1.36 21.59 16.47
CA PRO A 22 -0.55 20.65 15.73
C PRO A 22 -1.52 19.69 15.04
N ALA A 23 -1.45 19.60 13.71
CA ALA A 23 -2.01 18.44 13.04
C ALA A 23 -1.32 17.24 13.66
N ALA A 24 -2.05 16.42 14.42
CA ALA A 24 -1.55 15.11 14.78
C ALA A 24 -1.13 14.46 13.46
N ALA A 25 0.16 14.16 13.33
CA ALA A 25 0.60 13.26 12.28
C ALA A 25 -0.25 12.01 12.49
N ALA A 26 -1.18 11.75 11.58
CA ALA A 26 -1.82 10.46 11.54
C ALA A 26 -0.66 9.46 11.43
N ASP A 27 -0.60 8.48 12.34
CA ASP A 27 0.38 7.41 12.23
C ASP A 27 0.28 6.88 10.80
N GLU A 28 1.39 6.94 10.08
CA GLU A 28 1.43 6.47 8.70
C GLU A 28 0.98 5.01 8.71
N PRO A 29 0.01 4.62 7.89
CA PRO A 29 -0.60 3.30 8.03
C PRO A 29 0.47 2.21 7.96
N ILE A 30 0.44 1.26 8.87
CA ILE A 30 1.54 0.31 9.03
C ILE A 30 1.68 -0.66 7.85
N ALA A 31 0.59 -0.89 7.10
CA ALA A 31 0.60 -1.72 5.90
C ALA A 31 -0.38 -1.17 4.86
N SER A 32 -0.01 -1.25 3.58
CA SER A 32 -0.91 -0.96 2.48
C SER A 32 -0.55 -1.77 1.23
N VAL A 33 -1.55 -2.02 0.41
CA VAL A 33 -1.39 -2.55 -0.95
C VAL A 33 -2.35 -1.84 -1.87
N GLU A 34 -1.85 -1.49 -3.05
CA GLU A 34 -2.69 -0.99 -4.12
C GLU A 34 -2.35 -1.66 -5.44
N PHE A 35 -3.35 -1.75 -6.30
CA PHE A 35 -3.17 -2.28 -7.64
C PHE A 35 -4.15 -1.67 -8.63
N ALA A 36 -3.76 -1.71 -9.89
CA ALA A 36 -4.62 -1.47 -11.03
C ALA A 36 -4.41 -2.58 -12.06
N ALA A 37 -5.51 -3.07 -12.64
CA ALA A 37 -5.48 -4.13 -13.61
C ALA A 37 -6.04 -3.64 -14.95
N GLU A 38 -5.38 -4.03 -16.04
CA GLU A 38 -5.90 -3.88 -17.38
C GLU A 38 -7.14 -4.80 -17.55
N GLN A 39 -8.06 -4.45 -18.46
CA GLN A 39 -9.19 -5.33 -18.78
C GLN A 39 -8.65 -6.69 -19.28
N GLY A 40 -9.14 -7.79 -18.71
CA GLY A 40 -8.67 -9.15 -18.98
C GLY A 40 -7.52 -9.62 -18.07
N ALA A 41 -7.01 -8.77 -17.17
CA ALA A 41 -5.94 -9.14 -16.24
C ALA A 41 -6.49 -10.02 -15.12
N PHE A 42 -6.44 -11.33 -15.31
CA PHE A 42 -6.85 -12.31 -14.32
C PHE A 42 -5.95 -12.26 -13.06
N PRO A 43 -6.48 -12.37 -11.82
CA PRO A 43 -7.85 -12.75 -11.45
C PRO A 43 -8.84 -11.58 -11.25
N VAL A 44 -8.41 -10.34 -11.43
CA VAL A 44 -9.19 -9.16 -11.03
C VAL A 44 -9.91 -8.45 -12.19
N ASP A 45 -9.54 -8.73 -13.44
CA ASP A 45 -10.22 -8.36 -14.68
C ASP A 45 -10.64 -6.87 -14.78
N GLY A 46 -9.66 -5.97 -14.97
CA GLY A 46 -9.93 -4.54 -15.14
C GLY A 46 -10.23 -3.78 -13.84
N LYS A 47 -10.25 -4.46 -12.69
CA LYS A 47 -10.46 -3.82 -11.39
C LYS A 47 -9.17 -3.21 -10.86
N SER A 48 -9.36 -2.20 -10.01
CA SER A 48 -8.32 -1.65 -9.15
C SER A 48 -8.73 -1.84 -7.69
N GLY A 49 -7.75 -1.83 -6.80
CA GLY A 49 -7.98 -1.93 -5.36
C GLY A 49 -6.91 -1.16 -4.60
N HIS A 50 -7.29 -0.65 -3.43
CA HIS A 50 -6.41 0.06 -2.53
C HIS A 50 -6.86 -0.27 -1.11
N TRP A 51 -6.01 -0.94 -0.35
CA TRP A 51 -6.24 -1.26 1.05
C TRP A 51 -5.12 -0.67 1.89
N VAL A 52 -5.55 -0.14 3.02
CA VAL A 52 -4.70 0.44 4.04
C VAL A 52 -5.17 -0.16 5.35
N ASP A 53 -4.21 -0.70 6.11
CA ASP A 53 -4.52 -1.33 7.40
C ASP A 53 -5.26 -0.36 8.31
N SER A 54 -6.44 -0.77 8.78
CA SER A 54 -7.37 0.03 9.57
C SER A 54 -8.36 -0.88 10.30
N PRO A 55 -9.17 -0.36 11.24
CA PRO A 55 -10.22 -1.16 11.88
C PRO A 55 -11.25 -1.77 10.90
N GLU A 56 -11.40 -1.19 9.70
CA GLU A 56 -12.36 -1.61 8.68
C GLU A 56 -11.75 -2.59 7.65
N HIS A 57 -10.44 -2.48 7.42
CA HIS A 57 -9.69 -3.18 6.38
C HIS A 57 -8.42 -3.77 6.96
N GLU A 58 -8.24 -5.08 6.82
CA GLU A 58 -7.05 -5.76 7.31
C GLU A 58 -6.03 -5.89 6.18
N VAL A 59 -4.78 -5.46 6.43
CA VAL A 59 -3.65 -5.73 5.53
C VAL A 59 -2.54 -6.44 6.30
N MET A 60 -2.36 -7.73 6.00
CA MET A 60 -1.41 -8.60 6.68
C MET A 60 -0.25 -8.99 5.76
N ILE A 61 0.94 -8.49 6.09
CA ILE A 61 2.18 -8.75 5.35
C ILE A 61 3.11 -9.59 6.23
N ARG A 62 3.48 -10.79 5.76
CA ARG A 62 4.28 -11.74 6.53
C ARG A 62 5.08 -12.69 5.66
N GLU A 63 6.08 -13.32 6.25
CA GLU A 63 6.83 -14.41 5.61
C GLU A 63 6.23 -15.76 6.03
N VAL A 64 5.97 -16.64 5.04
CA VAL A 64 5.50 -18.02 5.23
C VAL A 64 6.54 -18.94 4.59
N GLY A 65 7.52 -19.38 5.38
CA GLY A 65 8.73 -19.99 4.83
C GLY A 65 9.52 -18.94 4.05
N ASP A 66 9.87 -19.25 2.80
CA ASP A 66 10.59 -18.34 1.89
C ASP A 66 9.65 -17.42 1.07
N VAL A 67 8.33 -17.57 1.23
CA VAL A 67 7.32 -16.79 0.51
C VAL A 67 6.94 -15.55 1.31
N LEU A 68 6.99 -14.38 0.67
CA LEU A 68 6.42 -13.16 1.22
C LEU A 68 4.94 -13.08 0.80
N ARG A 69 4.04 -13.14 1.78
CA ARG A 69 2.60 -13.09 1.58
C ARG A 69 2.03 -11.75 2.01
N VAL A 70 1.25 -11.16 1.11
CA VAL A 70 0.40 -9.99 1.34
C VAL A 70 -1.03 -10.47 1.27
N ASP A 71 -1.78 -10.37 2.37
CA ASP A 71 -3.23 -10.55 2.39
C ASP A 71 -3.86 -9.18 2.63
N ALA A 72 -4.82 -8.80 1.80
CA ALA A 72 -5.66 -7.63 2.00
C ALA A 72 -7.12 -8.04 1.95
N ASP A 73 -7.89 -7.56 2.92
CA ASP A 73 -9.29 -7.88 3.07
C ASP A 73 -10.14 -6.64 3.32
N ALA A 74 -11.35 -6.64 2.75
CA ALA A 74 -12.43 -5.73 3.13
C ALA A 74 -13.75 -6.51 3.32
N ASP A 75 -14.65 -5.89 4.08
CA ASP A 75 -15.97 -6.44 4.42
C ASP A 75 -15.89 -7.82 5.12
N ASN A 76 -15.04 -7.99 6.12
CA ASN A 76 -14.96 -9.21 6.95
C ASN A 76 -14.70 -10.52 6.18
N GLY A 77 -13.83 -10.52 5.17
CA GLY A 77 -13.48 -11.72 4.40
C GLY A 77 -14.05 -11.75 2.99
N PHE A 78 -15.06 -10.92 2.70
CA PHE A 78 -15.82 -11.02 1.46
C PHE A 78 -15.04 -10.49 0.26
N TYR A 79 -14.25 -9.43 0.44
CA TYR A 79 -13.37 -8.89 -0.58
C TYR A 79 -11.92 -9.16 -0.22
N HIS A 80 -11.40 -10.28 -0.68
CA HIS A 80 -10.01 -10.66 -0.47
C HIS A 80 -9.16 -10.44 -1.72
N PHE A 81 -7.93 -10.01 -1.47
CA PHE A 81 -6.84 -9.99 -2.43
C PHE A 81 -5.58 -10.52 -1.75
N ARG A 82 -4.92 -11.49 -2.37
CA ARG A 82 -3.64 -12.04 -1.87
C ARG A 82 -2.59 -11.99 -2.97
N LEU A 83 -1.37 -11.66 -2.57
CA LEU A 83 -0.16 -11.81 -3.37
C LEU A 83 0.85 -12.66 -2.61
N ASP A 84 1.35 -13.70 -3.26
CA ASP A 84 2.47 -14.49 -2.76
C ASP A 84 3.69 -14.26 -3.67
N PHE A 85 4.72 -13.61 -3.14
CA PHE A 85 5.97 -13.34 -3.84
C PHE A 85 7.01 -14.41 -3.51
N SER A 86 7.62 -14.99 -4.54
CA SER A 86 8.65 -16.02 -4.39
C SER A 86 9.92 -15.65 -5.16
N ALA A 87 11.08 -15.80 -4.51
CA ALA A 87 12.38 -15.76 -5.18
C ALA A 87 12.65 -17.08 -5.92
N PRO A 88 13.59 -17.11 -6.88
CA PRO A 88 14.10 -18.36 -7.45
C PRO A 88 14.68 -19.32 -6.40
N SER A 89 15.22 -18.77 -5.30
CA SER A 89 15.75 -19.55 -4.19
C SER A 89 15.77 -18.73 -2.90
N GLY A 90 15.31 -19.34 -1.81
CA GLY A 90 15.34 -18.74 -0.47
C GLY A 90 14.43 -17.53 -0.30
N ALA A 91 14.50 -16.90 0.87
CA ALA A 91 13.72 -15.71 1.20
C ALA A 91 14.13 -14.48 0.38
N LEU A 92 13.16 -13.63 0.07
CA LEU A 92 13.36 -12.38 -0.67
C LEU A 92 14.38 -11.45 -0.01
N GLN A 93 15.24 -10.86 -0.83
CA GLN A 93 16.15 -9.77 -0.49
C GLN A 93 15.81 -8.53 -1.31
N VAL A 94 16.43 -7.39 -0.97
CA VAL A 94 16.39 -6.19 -1.82
C VAL A 94 16.93 -6.56 -3.21
N GLY A 95 16.20 -6.19 -4.25
CA GLY A 95 16.57 -6.49 -5.64
C GLY A 95 15.38 -6.55 -6.59
N SER A 96 15.69 -6.82 -7.86
CA SER A 96 14.71 -7.05 -8.92
C SER A 96 14.59 -8.53 -9.21
N TYR A 97 13.36 -8.95 -9.47
CA TYR A 97 12.96 -10.33 -9.66
C TYR A 97 12.22 -10.46 -10.98
N ASP A 98 12.60 -11.49 -11.73
CA ASP A 98 12.10 -11.73 -13.08
C ASP A 98 11.63 -13.18 -13.20
N HIS A 99 10.49 -13.37 -13.85
CA HIS A 99 9.93 -14.69 -14.11
C HIS A 99 10.90 -15.63 -14.84
N ALA A 100 11.65 -15.13 -15.83
CA ALA A 100 12.61 -15.95 -16.57
C ALA A 100 13.79 -16.42 -15.69
N ALA A 101 14.04 -15.72 -14.58
CA ALA A 101 15.00 -16.14 -13.56
C ALA A 101 14.40 -17.09 -12.51
N GLY A 102 13.11 -17.40 -12.58
CA GLY A 102 12.38 -18.29 -11.67
C GLY A 102 11.67 -17.59 -10.51
N ALA A 103 11.45 -16.28 -10.59
CA ALA A 103 10.65 -15.57 -9.60
C ALA A 103 9.16 -15.62 -9.96
N HIS A 104 8.29 -15.63 -8.95
CA HIS A 104 6.86 -15.82 -9.18
C HIS A 104 6.02 -14.91 -8.29
N ILE A 105 4.87 -14.48 -8.83
CA ILE A 105 3.77 -13.96 -8.04
C ILE A 105 2.55 -14.85 -8.26
N LEU A 106 1.93 -15.28 -7.18
CA LEU A 106 0.59 -15.86 -7.21
C LEU A 106 -0.40 -14.82 -6.69
N ALA A 107 -1.08 -14.13 -7.61
CA ALA A 107 -2.22 -13.27 -7.26
C ALA A 107 -3.50 -14.10 -7.13
N ILE A 108 -4.23 -13.89 -6.02
CA ILE A 108 -5.51 -14.54 -5.73
C ILE A 108 -6.56 -13.48 -5.40
N SER A 109 -7.75 -13.59 -5.99
CA SER A 109 -8.91 -12.78 -5.63
C SER A 109 -10.20 -13.54 -5.91
N ALA A 110 -11.22 -13.35 -5.06
CA ALA A 110 -12.54 -13.99 -5.20
C ALA A 110 -12.49 -15.52 -5.44
N GLY A 111 -11.52 -16.22 -4.84
CA GLY A 111 -11.33 -17.67 -4.99
C GLY A 111 -10.65 -18.11 -6.29
N LEU A 112 -10.20 -17.16 -7.10
CA LEU A 112 -9.48 -17.37 -8.36
C LEU A 112 -8.00 -17.02 -8.16
N GLY A 113 -7.09 -17.78 -8.77
CA GLY A 113 -5.65 -17.58 -8.62
C GLY A 113 -4.89 -17.76 -9.93
N CYS A 114 -3.95 -16.85 -10.21
CA CYS A 114 -3.06 -16.97 -11.36
C CYS A 114 -1.79 -17.74 -10.98
N SER A 115 -1.69 -19.01 -11.36
CA SER A 115 -0.49 -19.84 -11.10
C SER A 115 0.45 -19.96 -12.30
N ASP A 116 -0.04 -19.71 -13.51
CA ASP A 116 0.77 -19.62 -14.73
C ASP A 116 1.08 -18.14 -14.96
N ASP A 117 2.00 -17.62 -14.15
CA ASP A 117 2.28 -16.19 -14.05
C ASP A 117 3.52 -15.80 -14.86
N TYR A 118 3.51 -14.58 -15.39
CA TYR A 118 4.65 -13.90 -15.98
C TYR A 118 4.88 -12.62 -15.17
N SER A 119 5.58 -12.77 -14.05
CA SER A 119 5.76 -11.71 -13.07
C SER A 119 7.12 -11.04 -13.13
N THR A 120 7.12 -9.75 -12.86
CA THR A 120 8.31 -9.00 -12.49
C THR A 120 8.00 -8.17 -11.25
N PHE A 121 8.96 -8.07 -10.34
CA PHE A 121 8.81 -7.21 -9.18
C PHE A 121 10.15 -6.69 -8.69
N THR A 122 10.10 -5.58 -7.98
CA THR A 122 11.26 -4.99 -7.31
C THR A 122 10.96 -4.84 -5.84
N VAL A 123 11.86 -5.35 -5.01
CA VAL A 123 11.87 -5.12 -3.57
C VAL A 123 12.92 -4.03 -3.33
N SER A 124 12.47 -2.81 -3.06
CA SER A 124 13.36 -1.67 -2.78
C SER A 124 13.78 -1.61 -1.32
N ARG A 125 12.97 -2.18 -0.43
CA ARG A 125 13.26 -2.33 0.99
C ARG A 125 12.68 -3.63 1.52
N ILE A 126 13.47 -4.37 2.31
CA ILE A 126 12.98 -5.47 3.13
C ILE A 126 13.82 -5.57 4.40
N GLU A 127 13.19 -5.47 5.56
CA GLU A 127 13.86 -5.48 6.86
C GLU A 127 13.21 -6.51 7.77
N ARG A 128 14.04 -7.17 8.58
CA ARG A 128 13.62 -8.21 9.52
C ARG A 128 14.19 -7.90 10.90
N GLY A 129 13.33 -7.95 11.90
CA GLY A 129 13.68 -7.90 13.33
C GLY A 129 13.55 -9.27 13.99
N ALA A 130 13.72 -9.31 15.32
CA ALA A 130 13.63 -10.55 16.09
C ALA A 130 12.25 -11.23 16.01
N ALA A 131 11.20 -10.46 15.73
CA ALA A 131 9.82 -10.93 15.63
C ALA A 131 9.33 -11.15 14.18
N GLY A 132 10.23 -11.09 13.18
CA GLY A 132 9.91 -11.23 11.76
C GLY A 132 10.02 -9.91 10.99
N LEU A 133 9.28 -9.79 9.90
CA LEU A 133 9.32 -8.64 9.00
C LEU A 133 8.98 -7.32 9.73
N THR A 134 9.78 -6.29 9.51
CA THR A 134 9.59 -4.94 10.09
C THR A 134 9.40 -3.86 9.04
N ALA A 135 9.83 -4.10 7.80
CA ALA A 135 9.54 -3.20 6.69
C ALA A 135 9.57 -3.92 5.35
N LEU A 136 8.78 -3.42 4.41
CA LEU A 136 8.75 -3.84 3.01
C LEU A 136 8.31 -2.67 2.15
N ASP A 137 9.04 -2.44 1.07
CA ASP A 137 8.58 -1.63 -0.05
C ASP A 137 8.81 -2.44 -1.33
N ALA A 138 7.74 -2.70 -2.08
CA ALA A 138 7.81 -3.47 -3.31
C ALA A 138 6.83 -2.99 -4.38
N THR A 139 7.23 -3.10 -5.64
CA THR A 139 6.37 -2.84 -6.81
C THR A 139 6.31 -4.09 -7.67
N PHE A 140 5.19 -4.34 -8.34
CA PHE A 140 5.01 -5.53 -9.17
C PHE A 140 4.24 -5.29 -10.45
N GLU A 141 4.51 -6.14 -11.44
CA GLU A 141 3.66 -6.41 -12.60
C GLU A 141 3.49 -7.93 -12.71
N GLN A 142 2.26 -8.40 -12.87
CA GLN A 142 1.94 -9.79 -13.18
C GLN A 142 1.09 -9.83 -14.44
N ARG A 143 1.41 -10.76 -15.35
CA ARG A 143 0.55 -11.16 -16.47
C ARG A 143 0.21 -12.63 -16.33
N CYS A 144 -1.03 -13.01 -16.63
CA CYS A 144 -1.48 -14.38 -16.44
C CYS A 144 -1.55 -15.14 -17.77
N ALA A 145 -1.05 -16.37 -17.79
CA ALA A 145 -1.05 -17.34 -18.90
C ALA A 145 -0.29 -16.95 -20.18
N ASP A 146 0.04 -15.67 -20.40
CA ASP A 146 0.85 -15.22 -21.53
C ASP A 146 1.69 -13.99 -21.14
N PRO A 147 2.96 -13.86 -21.58
CA PRO A 147 3.82 -12.71 -21.26
C PRO A 147 3.32 -11.39 -21.88
N THR A 148 2.36 -11.45 -22.79
CA THR A 148 1.69 -10.30 -23.41
C THR A 148 0.24 -10.14 -22.97
N ALA A 149 -0.26 -11.01 -22.07
CA ALA A 149 -1.60 -10.89 -21.50
C ALA A 149 -1.76 -9.58 -20.73
N PRO A 150 -2.99 -9.06 -20.53
CA PRO A 150 -3.21 -7.81 -19.79
C PRO A 150 -2.57 -7.83 -18.40
N ALA A 151 -1.97 -6.70 -18.01
CA ALA A 151 -1.20 -6.59 -16.78
C ALA A 151 -2.03 -6.20 -15.55
N LEU A 152 -1.67 -6.81 -14.44
CA LEU A 152 -1.97 -6.38 -13.08
C LEU A 152 -0.70 -5.72 -12.51
N ARG A 153 -0.78 -4.46 -12.08
CA ARG A 153 0.35 -3.73 -11.49
C ARG A 153 -0.01 -3.16 -10.14
N GLY A 154 0.97 -3.02 -9.27
CA GLY A 154 0.74 -2.41 -7.98
C GLY A 154 1.98 -2.22 -7.14
N GLU A 155 1.74 -1.77 -5.92
CA GLU A 155 2.75 -1.54 -4.90
C GLU A 155 2.28 -1.99 -3.52
N VAL A 156 3.25 -2.35 -2.69
CA VAL A 156 3.07 -2.85 -1.34
C VAL A 156 4.00 -2.07 -0.44
N HIS A 157 3.45 -1.52 0.64
CA HIS A 157 4.20 -0.79 1.66
C HIS A 157 3.91 -1.37 3.04
N TYR A 158 4.96 -1.48 3.85
CA TYR A 158 4.88 -1.96 5.22
C TYR A 158 5.95 -1.30 6.08
N ARG A 159 5.55 -0.86 7.27
CA ARG A 159 6.43 -0.40 8.35
C ARG A 159 5.81 -0.76 9.70
N ARG A 160 6.66 -1.20 10.63
CA ARG A 160 6.28 -1.56 12.00
C ARG A 160 6.96 -0.69 13.04
#